data_AF-A0A353N047-F1
#
_entry.id   AF-A0A353N047-F1
#
_cell.length_a   1.000
_cell.length_b   1.000
_cell.length_c   1.000
_cell.angle_alpha   90.00
_cell.angle_beta   90.00
_cell.angle_gamma   90.00
#
_symmetry.space_group_name_H-M   'P 1'
#
loop_
_entity.id
_entity.type
_entity.pdbx_description
1 polymer ?
#
loop_
_entity_poly.entity_id
_entity_poly.type
_entity_poly.pdbx_seq_one_letter_code
_entity_poly.pdbx_strand_id
1 'polypeptide(L)' 'MLSELMVTNVGGVREASLHFRGRFIAITGESGAGKSSLVRALELVSGKRAQSSIIRAGVEEAEVRAALEMDAP' A
#
# COMPACT_ATOMS: atom_id res chain seq x y z
N MET A 1 9.26 -7.74 -10.05
CA MET A 1 7.85 -7.28 -10.04
C MET A 1 7.33 -7.23 -8.61
N LEU A 2 6.49 -6.24 -8.26
CA LEU A 2 5.77 -6.25 -6.97
C LEU A 2 4.85 -7.47 -6.91
N SER A 3 5.10 -8.39 -5.99
CA SER A 3 4.31 -9.62 -5.81
C SER A 3 3.34 -9.50 -4.64
N GLU A 4 3.73 -8.80 -3.57
CA GLU A 4 2.89 -8.61 -2.38
C GLU A 4 2.97 -7.20 -1.84
N LEU A 5 1.87 -6.71 -1.27
CA LEU A 5 1.81 -5.49 -0.46
C LEU A 5 0.95 -5.73 0.78
N MET A 6 1.57 -5.53 1.95
CA MET A 6 0.90 -5.53 3.24
C MET A 6 0.82 -4.10 3.76
N VAL A 7 -0.37 -3.68 4.17
CA VAL A 7 -0.66 -2.32 4.62
C VAL A 7 -1.33 -2.37 5.98
N THR A 8 -0.77 -1.68 6.96
CA THR A 8 -1.33 -1.55 8.30
C THR A 8 -1.48 -0.06 8.64
N ASN A 9 -2.70 0.33 9.03
CA ASN A 9 -3.02 1.68 9.53
C ASN A 9 -2.68 2.85 8.59
N VAL A 10 -2.75 2.67 7.27
CA VAL A 10 -2.55 3.75 6.30
C VAL A 10 -3.89 4.39 5.92
N GLY A 11 -4.11 5.62 6.36
CA GLY A 11 -5.29 6.43 6.05
C GLY A 11 -6.60 5.71 6.36
N GLY A 12 -7.38 5.42 5.31
CA GLY A 12 -8.67 4.74 5.41
C GLY A 12 -8.57 3.23 5.64
N VAL A 13 -7.38 2.63 5.54
CA VAL A 13 -7.16 1.18 5.64
C VAL A 13 -6.58 0.83 7.01
N ARG A 14 -7.28 -0.02 7.77
CA ARG A 14 -6.74 -0.61 9.01
C ARG A 14 -5.72 -1.69 8.68
N GLU A 15 -6.08 -2.58 7.76
CA GLU A 15 -5.26 -3.72 7.37
C GLU A 15 -5.64 -4.15 5.96
N ALA A 16 -4.65 -4.44 5.12
CA ALA A 16 -4.85 -5.05 3.81
C ALA A 16 -3.64 -5.93 3.44
N SER A 17 -3.91 -7.08 2.83
CA SER A 17 -2.92 -7.96 2.23
C SER A 17 -3.29 -8.22 0.78
N LEU A 18 -2.41 -7.81 -0.14
CA LEU A 18 -2.63 -7.87 -1.58
C LEU A 18 -1.55 -8.75 -2.21
N HIS A 19 -1.99 -9.71 -3.02
CA HIS A 19 -1.12 -10.52 -3.87
C HIS A 19 -1.35 -10.11 -5.32
N PHE A 20 -0.29 -9.71 -6.00
CA PHE A 20 -0.34 -9.19 -7.35
C PHE A 20 0.09 -10.28 -8.34
N ARG A 21 -0.63 -10.36 -9.46
CA ARG A 21 -0.32 -11.28 -10.56
C ARG A 21 -0.57 -10.59 -11.89
N GLY A 22 0.24 -10.93 -12.89
CA GLY A 22 0.13 -10.36 -14.23
C GLY A 22 0.66 -8.93 -14.32
N ARG A 23 0.63 -8.36 -15.52
CA ARG A 23 1.32 -7.09 -15.81
C ARG A 23 0.48 -5.84 -15.56
N PHE A 24 -0.85 -5.98 -15.59
CA PHE A 24 -1.78 -4.87 -15.44
C PHE A 24 -2.80 -5.19 -14.35
N ILE A 25 -2.90 -4.29 -13.38
CA ILE A 25 -3.71 -4.48 -12.18
C ILE A 25 -4.64 -3.28 -12.04
N ALA A 26 -5.94 -3.54 -12.07
CA ALA A 26 -6.96 -2.54 -11.89
C ALA A 26 -7.45 -2.56 -10.44
N ILE A 27 -7.35 -1.41 -9.77
CA ILE A 27 -7.92 -1.21 -8.42
C ILE A 27 -9.18 -0.35 -8.58
N THR A 28 -10.34 -0.94 -8.30
CA THR A 28 -11.64 -0.26 -8.38
C THR A 28 -12.25 -0.09 -6.99
N GLY A 29 -13.38 0.62 -6.89
CA GLY A 29 -14.14 0.73 -5.65
C GLY A 29 -15.12 1.89 -5.69
N GLU A 30 -16.09 1.87 -4.79
CA GLU A 30 -17.15 2.88 -4.69
C GLU A 30 -16.61 4.24 -4.24
N SER A 31 -15.89 4.27 -3.11
CA SER A 31 -15.28 5.49 -2.58
C SER A 31 -13.78 5.59 -2.88
N GLY A 32 -13.26 6.81 -2.93
CA GLY A 32 -11.83 7.07 -3.17
C GLY A 32 -10.93 6.72 -1.98
N ALA A 33 -11.46 6.63 -0.76
CA ALA A 33 -10.67 6.54 0.46
C ALA A 33 -9.76 5.30 0.52
N GLY A 34 -10.30 4.12 0.17
CA GLY A 34 -9.50 2.89 0.11
C GLY A 34 -8.45 2.93 -0.99
N LYS A 35 -8.84 3.34 -2.19
CA LYS A 35 -7.94 3.48 -3.35
C LYS A 35 -6.78 4.44 -3.07
N SER A 36 -7.06 5.64 -2.57
CA SER A 36 -6.03 6.62 -2.21
C SER A 36 -5.10 6.12 -1.11
N SER A 37 -5.61 5.31 -0.17
CA SER A 37 -4.77 4.72 0.89
C SER A 37 -3.80 3.68 0.32
N LEU A 38 -4.23 2.86 -0.65
CA LEU A 38 -3.34 1.93 -1.35
C LEU A 38 -2.28 2.66 -2.19
N VAL A 39 -2.66 3.74 -2.88
CA VAL A 39 -1.68 4.59 -3.60
C VAL A 39 -0.63 5.15 -2.64
N ARG A 40 -1.04 5.70 -1.48
CA ARG A 40 -0.10 6.19 -0.47
C ARG A 40 0.84 5.10 0.04
N ALA A 41 0.33 3.88 0.22
CA ALA A 41 1.15 2.74 0.63
C ALA A 41 2.22 2.41 -0.42
N LEU A 42 1.84 2.37 -1.70
CA LEU A 42 2.79 2.17 -2.81
C LEU A 42 3.84 3.29 -2.88
N GLU A 43 3.43 4.54 -2.68
CA GLU A 43 4.37 5.66 -2.64
C GLU A 43 5.38 5.53 -1.49
N LEU A 44 4.90 5.16 -0.29
CA LEU A 44 5.74 4.99 0.89
C LEU A 44 6.78 3.90 0.68
N VAL A 45 6.37 2.72 0.22
CA VAL A 45 7.28 1.60 0.00
C VAL A 45 8.23 1.83 -1.18
N SER A 46 7.90 2.76 -2.08
CA SER A 46 8.79 3.22 -3.15
C SER A 46 9.80 4.27 -2.68
N GLY A 47 9.85 4.61 -1.39
CA GLY A 47 10.82 5.53 -0.81
C GLY A 47 10.36 6.99 -0.76
N LYS A 48 9.07 7.28 -0.99
CA LYS A 48 8.54 8.64 -0.75
C LYS A 48 8.70 8.99 0.73
N ARG A 49 9.02 10.26 1.00
CA ARG A 49 9.14 10.77 2.37
C ARG A 49 7.85 10.51 3.15
N ALA A 50 7.98 9.83 4.28
CA ALA A 50 6.88 9.58 5.19
C ALA A 50 6.33 10.90 5.78
N GLN A 51 5.01 10.99 5.92
CA GLN A 51 4.31 12.09 6.57
C GLN A 51 3.33 11.52 7.59
N SER A 52 3.19 12.16 8.75
CA SER A 52 2.24 11.71 9.79
C SER A 52 0.78 11.70 9.32
N SER A 53 0.44 12.50 8.31
CA SER A 53 -0.88 12.54 7.68
C SER A 53 -1.29 11.22 7.01
N ILE A 54 -0.36 10.30 6.76
CA ILE A 54 -0.68 8.98 6.22
C ILE A 54 -1.20 8.03 7.30
N ILE A 55 -0.92 8.30 8.58
CA ILE A 55 -1.29 7.44 9.70
C ILE A 55 -2.80 7.55 9.88
N ARG A 56 -3.46 6.41 10.01
CA ARG A 56 -4.89 6.33 10.28
C ARG A 56 -5.23 7.11 11.55
N ALA A 57 -6.38 7.80 11.54
CA ALA A 57 -6.84 8.53 12.71
C ALA A 57 -7.03 7.59 13.92
N GLY A 58 -6.51 8.02 15.08
CA GLY A 58 -6.64 7.29 16.34
C GLY A 58 -5.58 6.22 16.59
N VAL A 59 -4.53 6.14 15.76
CA VAL A 59 -3.37 5.26 15.99
C VAL A 59 -2.07 6.04 15.80
N GLU A 60 -0.98 5.51 16.36
CA GLU A 60 0.31 6.21 16.45
C GLU A 60 1.30 5.83 15.34
N GLU A 61 1.06 4.69 14.69
CA GLU A 61 1.97 4.13 13.69
C GLU A 61 1.22 3.56 12.48
N ALA A 62 1.92 3.54 11.35
CA ALA A 62 1.50 2.90 10.12
C ALA A 62 2.68 2.15 9.51
N GLU A 63 2.40 1.02 8.89
CA GLU A 63 3.41 0.16 8.31
C GLU A 63 3.01 -0.26 6.89
N VAL A 64 3.98 -0.28 5.99
CA VAL A 64 3.83 -0.84 4.65
C VAL A 64 5.01 -1.74 4.37
N ARG A 65 4.72 -2.99 4.00
CA ARG A 65 5.72 -3.97 3.56
C ARG A 65 5.40 -4.38 2.13
N ALA A 66 6.42 -4.58 1.32
CA ALA A 66 6.26 -5.11 -0.02
C ALA A 66 7.27 -6.24 -0.26
N ALA A 67 6.84 -7.24 -1.02
CA ALA A 67 7.73 -8.24 -1.60
C ALA A 67 7.90 -7.95 -3.10
N LEU A 68 9.13 -8.05 -3.58
CA LEU A 68 9.43 -7.99 -5.00
C LEU A 68 10.00 -9.33 -5.44
N GLU A 69 9.42 -9.91 -6.48
CA GLU A 69 10.05 -10.97 -7.24
C GLU A 69 11.12 -10.36 -8.14
N MET A 70 12.34 -10.88 -8.10
CA MET A 70 13.40 -10.48 -9.00
C MET A 70 13.50 -11.52 -10.11
N ASP A 71 13.62 -11.06 -11.35
CA ASP A 71 14.00 -11.96 -12.43
C ASP A 71 15.44 -12.44 -12.18
N ALA A 72 15.74 -13.67 -12.58
CA ALA A 72 17.12 -14.17 -12.55
C ALA A 72 18.00 -13.24 -13.42
N PRO A 73 19.24 -12.97 -12.98
CA PRO A 73 20.13 -12.01 -13.64
C PRO A 73 20.44 -12.37 -15.10
#